data_AF-A0A392Q1J1-F1
#
_entry.id   AF-A0A392Q1J1-F1
#
_cell.length_a   1.000
_cell.length_b   1.000
_cell.length_c   1.000
_cell.angle_alpha   90.00
_cell.angle_beta   90.00
_cell.angle_gamma   90.00
#
_symmetry.space_group_name_H-M   'P 1'
#
loop_
_entity.id
_entity.type
_entity.pdbx_description
1 polymer ?
#
loop_
_entity_poly.entity_id
_entity_poly.type
_entity_poly.pdbx_seq_one_letter_code
_entity_poly.pdbx_strand_id
1 'polypeptide(L)'
;MKEARIPKVSQQYSGVLAKSVTETDEAALMTKLVQEIKDGQEVDCGVHDWNNVIHFFSKKRLMQDAEKALKKMRSLGHSPNAQTFHSMVTGYAAIGGKYLEVTELWAEMKGLASSSSMKFDQELLDSVLYTFVRGGFFIRANEVVAMMEKGKMFIDKYKYRMLFLKYHKTLYKGKAPKFQTESQLNKREAALTFKRWIGMI
;
A
#
# COMPACT_ATOMS: atom_id res chain seq x y z
N MET A 1 26.44 15.30 -47.56
CA MET A 1 27.30 14.60 -46.58
C MET A 1 27.44 15.46 -45.35
N LYS A 2 27.26 14.85 -44.16
CA LYS A 2 27.98 14.99 -42.87
C LYS A 2 28.62 16.35 -42.52
N GLU A 3 28.65 16.86 -41.29
CA GLU A 3 28.35 16.33 -39.95
C GLU A 3 28.31 17.51 -38.95
N ALA A 4 27.78 17.23 -37.76
CA ALA A 4 27.54 18.14 -36.64
C ALA A 4 28.82 18.59 -35.89
N ARG A 5 28.69 19.68 -35.12
CA ARG A 5 29.48 19.89 -33.88
C ARG A 5 28.66 20.60 -32.81
N ILE A 6 28.64 19.95 -31.64
CA ILE A 6 27.89 20.18 -30.40
C ILE A 6 28.37 21.45 -29.66
N PRO A 7 27.50 22.15 -28.89
CA PRO A 7 27.94 22.93 -27.75
C PRO A 7 27.57 22.28 -26.40
N LYS A 8 28.52 22.45 -25.47
CA LYS A 8 28.59 21.98 -24.09
C LYS A 8 27.37 22.36 -23.25
N VAL A 9 26.70 21.36 -22.66
CA VAL A 9 25.69 21.55 -21.59
C VAL A 9 25.94 20.55 -20.45
N SER A 10 27.19 20.39 -20.01
CA SER A 10 27.56 19.41 -18.97
C SER A 10 27.96 20.02 -17.63
N GLN A 11 27.92 21.35 -17.47
CA GLN A 11 28.42 22.00 -16.24
C GLN A 11 27.43 22.93 -15.52
N GLN A 12 26.17 23.02 -15.96
CA GLN A 12 25.17 23.86 -15.29
C GLN A 12 24.17 23.07 -14.41
N TYR A 13 24.22 21.73 -14.42
CA TYR A 13 23.24 20.89 -13.73
C TYR A 13 23.68 20.36 -12.35
N SER A 14 24.92 20.57 -11.90
CA SER A 14 25.38 20.01 -10.62
C SER A 14 25.16 20.91 -9.39
N GLY A 15 24.65 22.14 -9.56
CA GLY A 15 24.56 23.14 -8.48
C GLY A 15 23.17 23.54 -8.03
N VAL A 16 22.11 23.21 -8.77
CA VAL A 16 20.72 23.65 -8.48
C VAL A 16 19.86 22.53 -7.87
N LEU A 17 20.44 21.34 -7.69
CA LEU A 17 19.78 20.10 -7.23
C LEU A 17 19.28 20.08 -5.77
N ALA A 18 19.25 21.20 -5.04
CA ALA A 18 19.02 21.13 -3.60
C ALA A 18 17.78 21.86 -3.05
N LYS A 19 17.14 22.84 -3.71
CA LYS A 19 16.15 23.69 -2.98
C LYS A 19 14.87 24.18 -3.66
N SER A 20 14.50 23.74 -4.87
CA SER A 20 13.19 24.14 -5.42
C SER A 20 12.64 23.25 -6.55
N VAL A 21 12.75 21.93 -6.44
CA VAL A 21 11.96 21.03 -7.31
C VAL A 21 10.52 21.10 -6.83
N THR A 22 9.77 22.00 -7.44
CA THR A 22 8.38 22.29 -7.11
C THR A 22 7.47 21.28 -7.81
N GLU A 23 6.32 21.01 -7.20
CA GLU A 23 5.27 20.05 -7.63
C GLU A 23 4.93 20.08 -9.14
N THR A 24 5.29 21.16 -9.84
CA THR A 24 5.15 21.41 -11.27
C THR A 24 5.99 20.46 -12.14
N ASP A 25 7.23 20.15 -11.75
CA ASP A 25 8.12 19.29 -12.54
C ASP A 25 7.74 17.81 -12.42
N GLU A 26 7.34 17.39 -11.21
CA GLU A 26 6.76 16.06 -10.98
C GLU A 26 5.45 15.90 -11.74
N ALA A 27 4.57 16.90 -11.72
CA ALA A 27 3.31 16.86 -12.46
C ALA A 27 3.51 16.78 -13.98
N ALA A 28 4.53 17.45 -14.53
CA ALA A 28 4.85 17.40 -15.96
C ALA A 28 5.42 16.03 -16.37
N LEU A 29 6.36 15.47 -15.59
CA LEU A 29 6.87 14.11 -15.76
C LEU A 29 5.75 13.07 -15.67
N MET A 30 4.89 13.22 -14.67
CA MET A 30 3.73 12.36 -14.46
C MET A 30 2.73 12.44 -15.62
N THR A 31 2.45 13.63 -16.13
CA THR A 31 1.54 13.81 -17.28
C THR A 31 2.11 13.16 -18.53
N LYS A 32 3.42 13.34 -18.77
CA LYS A 32 4.12 12.74 -19.91
C LYS A 32 4.13 11.21 -19.81
N LEU A 33 4.48 10.66 -18.64
CA LEU A 33 4.49 9.22 -18.45
C LEU A 33 3.08 8.60 -18.55
N VAL A 34 2.04 9.29 -18.05
CA VAL A 34 0.65 8.84 -18.17
C VAL A 34 0.15 8.87 -19.61
N GLN A 35 0.57 9.86 -20.39
CA GLN A 35 0.25 9.95 -21.82
C GLN A 35 0.97 8.85 -22.60
N GLU A 36 2.25 8.61 -22.32
CA GLU A 36 3.05 7.56 -22.96
C GLU A 36 2.58 6.14 -22.59
N ILE A 37 2.06 5.95 -21.36
CA ILE A 37 1.36 4.72 -20.95
C ILE A 37 0.08 4.49 -21.77
N LYS A 38 -0.67 5.55 -22.08
CA LYS A 38 -1.88 5.47 -22.93
C LYS A 38 -1.53 5.15 -24.39
N ASP A 39 -0.41 5.71 -24.87
CA ASP A 39 0.02 5.58 -26.26
C ASP A 39 0.75 4.27 -26.55
N GLY A 40 0.99 3.44 -25.53
CA GLY A 40 1.45 2.05 -25.68
C GLY A 40 2.93 1.90 -26.06
N GLN A 41 3.73 2.97 -25.98
CA GLN A 41 5.17 2.91 -26.23
C GLN A 41 5.90 2.09 -25.17
N GLU A 42 6.97 1.40 -25.58
CA GLU A 42 7.94 0.79 -24.66
C GLU A 42 8.69 1.90 -23.94
N VAL A 43 8.35 2.11 -22.68
CA VAL A 43 9.06 3.05 -21.80
C VAL A 43 10.09 2.25 -21.01
N ASP A 44 11.38 2.60 -21.14
CA ASP A 44 12.45 2.15 -20.25
C ASP A 44 12.34 2.91 -18.92
N CYS A 45 11.32 2.58 -18.12
CA CYS A 45 11.04 3.21 -16.84
C CYS A 45 11.35 2.23 -15.71
N GLY A 46 12.16 2.67 -14.74
CA GLY A 46 12.57 1.83 -13.63
C GLY A 46 11.43 1.60 -12.63
N VAL A 47 11.65 0.67 -11.69
CA VAL A 47 10.74 0.44 -10.55
C VAL A 47 10.46 1.74 -9.77
N HIS A 48 11.45 2.64 -9.69
CA HIS A 48 11.30 3.92 -9.00
C HIS A 48 10.29 4.85 -9.67
N ASP A 49 10.31 4.94 -11.00
CA ASP A 49 9.39 5.80 -11.76
C ASP A 49 7.95 5.28 -11.64
N TRP A 50 7.77 3.96 -11.75
CA TRP A 50 6.47 3.31 -11.50
C TRP A 50 5.94 3.58 -10.10
N ASN A 51 6.82 3.51 -9.08
CA ASN A 51 6.44 3.80 -7.70
C ASN A 51 5.97 5.25 -7.53
N ASN A 52 6.65 6.21 -8.16
CA ASN A 52 6.25 7.61 -8.13
C ASN A 52 4.87 7.82 -8.78
N VAL A 53 4.61 7.10 -9.87
CA VAL A 53 3.32 7.18 -10.57
C VAL A 53 2.17 6.65 -9.75
N ILE A 54 2.36 5.47 -9.21
CA ILE A 54 1.38 4.80 -8.36
C ILE A 54 1.16 5.64 -7.09
N HIS A 55 2.22 6.20 -6.52
CA HIS A 55 2.14 7.10 -5.37
C HIS A 55 1.29 8.34 -5.67
N PHE A 56 1.55 9.02 -6.79
CA PHE A 56 0.80 10.20 -7.20
C PHE A 56 -0.70 9.91 -7.34
N PHE A 57 -1.05 8.85 -8.09
CA PHE A 57 -2.46 8.48 -8.29
C PHE A 57 -3.13 8.09 -6.97
N SER A 58 -2.43 7.33 -6.12
CA SER A 58 -2.94 6.92 -4.81
C SER A 58 -3.19 8.12 -3.90
N LYS A 59 -2.27 9.09 -3.87
CA LYS A 59 -2.39 10.35 -3.11
C LYS A 59 -3.58 11.19 -3.59
N LYS A 60 -3.85 11.19 -4.90
CA LYS A 60 -5.01 11.85 -5.52
C LYS A 60 -6.30 11.01 -5.48
N ARG A 61 -6.26 9.80 -4.90
CA ARG A 61 -7.38 8.84 -4.81
C ARG A 61 -7.89 8.35 -6.17
N LEU A 62 -7.08 8.45 -7.21
CA LEU A 62 -7.36 7.96 -8.56
C LEU A 62 -6.96 6.48 -8.67
N MET A 63 -7.59 5.62 -7.87
CA MET A 63 -7.15 4.23 -7.71
C MET A 63 -7.28 3.38 -8.97
N GLN A 64 -8.24 3.70 -9.86
CA GLN A 64 -8.35 3.03 -11.16
C GLN A 64 -7.09 3.24 -12.01
N ASP A 65 -6.50 4.44 -11.96
CA ASP A 65 -5.28 4.75 -12.72
C ASP A 65 -4.04 4.20 -12.01
N ALA A 66 -4.04 4.17 -10.67
CA ALA A 66 -3.01 3.48 -9.89
C ALA A 66 -2.97 1.97 -10.20
N GLU A 67 -4.13 1.31 -10.30
CA GLU A 67 -4.25 -0.10 -10.69
C GLU A 67 -3.76 -0.36 -12.11
N LYS A 68 -4.08 0.53 -13.07
CA LYS A 68 -3.56 0.43 -14.45
C LYS A 68 -2.03 0.55 -14.47
N ALA A 69 -1.48 1.51 -13.73
CA ALA A 69 -0.03 1.69 -13.62
C ALA A 69 0.64 0.45 -13.01
N LEU A 70 0.08 -0.10 -11.92
CA LEU A 70 0.57 -1.33 -11.30
C LEU A 70 0.50 -2.53 -12.25
N LYS A 71 -0.58 -2.66 -13.04
CA LYS A 71 -0.72 -3.71 -14.05
C LYS A 71 0.33 -3.57 -15.16
N LYS A 72 0.58 -2.33 -15.63
CA LYS A 72 1.59 -2.06 -16.66
C LYS A 72 3.00 -2.34 -16.15
N MET A 73 3.34 -1.90 -14.94
CA MET A 73 4.60 -2.22 -14.24
C MET A 73 4.86 -3.74 -14.26
N ARG A 74 3.87 -4.55 -13.86
CA ARG A 74 3.98 -6.02 -13.88
C ARG A 74 4.17 -6.58 -15.29
N SER A 75 3.44 -6.06 -16.27
CA SER A 75 3.53 -6.55 -17.67
C SER A 75 4.89 -6.28 -18.31
N LEU A 76 5.62 -5.28 -17.83
CA LEU A 76 6.98 -4.96 -18.25
C LEU A 76 8.04 -5.76 -17.46
N GLY A 77 7.63 -6.69 -16.60
CA GLY A 77 8.53 -7.53 -15.80
C GLY A 77 9.07 -6.86 -14.53
N HIS A 78 8.62 -5.65 -14.20
CA HIS A 78 9.00 -5.00 -12.95
C HIS A 78 8.19 -5.57 -11.78
N SER A 79 8.89 -6.14 -10.79
CA SER A 79 8.26 -6.64 -9.56
C SER A 79 7.88 -5.48 -8.64
N PRO A 80 6.60 -5.39 -8.21
CA PRO A 80 6.19 -4.48 -7.14
C PRO A 80 7.00 -4.72 -5.87
N ASN A 81 7.22 -3.65 -5.09
CA ASN A 81 7.94 -3.70 -3.81
C ASN A 81 7.11 -3.06 -2.68
N ALA A 82 7.68 -2.97 -1.48
CA ALA A 82 6.99 -2.45 -0.31
C ALA A 82 6.43 -1.03 -0.51
N GLN A 83 7.19 -0.14 -1.17
CA GLN A 83 6.74 1.23 -1.48
C GLN A 83 5.54 1.23 -2.44
N THR A 84 5.55 0.34 -3.45
CA THR A 84 4.43 0.18 -4.38
C THR A 84 3.15 -0.18 -3.61
N PHE A 85 3.21 -1.20 -2.77
CA PHE A 85 2.05 -1.66 -1.99
C PHE A 85 1.63 -0.64 -0.94
N HIS A 86 2.58 0.05 -0.31
CA HIS A 86 2.27 1.07 0.70
C HIS A 86 1.45 2.21 0.07
N SER A 87 1.84 2.66 -1.13
CA SER A 87 1.07 3.65 -1.89
C SER A 87 -0.34 3.16 -2.20
N MET A 88 -0.49 1.94 -2.70
CA MET A 88 -1.81 1.38 -3.01
C MET A 88 -2.71 1.25 -1.77
N VAL A 89 -2.17 0.72 -0.66
CA VAL A 89 -2.92 0.52 0.58
C VAL A 89 -3.35 1.84 1.18
N THR A 90 -2.48 2.85 1.21
CA THR A 90 -2.82 4.19 1.73
C THR A 90 -3.88 4.87 0.86
N GLY A 91 -3.80 4.71 -0.46
CA GLY A 91 -4.84 5.17 -1.39
C GLY A 91 -6.21 4.56 -1.10
N TYR A 92 -6.29 3.23 -0.97
CA TYR A 92 -7.55 2.55 -0.62
C TYR A 92 -8.05 2.90 0.78
N ALA A 93 -7.15 3.01 1.76
CA ALA A 93 -7.49 3.43 3.12
C ALA A 93 -8.10 4.84 3.14
N ALA A 94 -7.59 5.75 2.29
CA ALA A 94 -8.09 7.11 2.17
C ALA A 94 -9.47 7.20 1.51
N ILE A 95 -9.77 6.32 0.53
CA ILE A 95 -11.13 6.19 -0.04
C ILE A 95 -12.09 5.62 1.02
N GLY A 96 -11.65 4.60 1.76
CA GLY A 96 -12.50 3.87 2.71
C GLY A 96 -13.40 2.84 2.02
N GLY A 97 -13.80 1.79 2.75
CA GLY A 97 -14.64 0.72 2.20
C GLY A 97 -13.94 -0.28 1.28
N LYS A 98 -12.70 0.01 0.85
CA LYS A 98 -11.89 -0.77 -0.09
C LYS A 98 -11.07 -1.89 0.55
N TYR A 99 -11.72 -2.64 1.45
CA TYR A 99 -11.05 -3.65 2.27
C TYR A 99 -10.79 -4.97 1.52
N LEU A 100 -11.59 -5.27 0.50
CA LEU A 100 -11.40 -6.46 -0.34
C LEU A 100 -10.16 -6.29 -1.21
N GLU A 101 -10.00 -5.12 -1.82
CA GLU A 101 -8.84 -4.75 -2.63
C GLU A 101 -7.55 -4.81 -1.78
N VAL A 102 -7.59 -4.31 -0.54
CA VAL A 102 -6.45 -4.45 0.39
C VAL A 102 -6.21 -5.91 0.79
N THR A 103 -7.24 -6.75 0.85
CA THR A 103 -7.11 -8.19 1.13
C THR A 103 -6.42 -8.92 -0.04
N GLU A 104 -6.73 -8.54 -1.28
CA GLU A 104 -6.08 -9.07 -2.48
C GLU A 104 -4.62 -8.66 -2.54
N LEU A 105 -4.31 -7.38 -2.31
CA LEU A 105 -2.93 -6.91 -2.21
C LEU A 105 -2.16 -7.64 -1.08
N TRP A 106 -2.80 -7.88 0.06
CA TRP A 106 -2.20 -8.65 1.15
C TRP A 106 -1.87 -10.09 0.76
N ALA A 107 -2.74 -10.76 0.01
CA ALA A 107 -2.46 -12.10 -0.49
C ALA A 107 -1.27 -12.10 -1.47
N GLU A 108 -1.24 -11.14 -2.39
CA GLU A 108 -0.14 -10.98 -3.35
C GLU A 108 1.19 -10.71 -2.65
N MET A 109 1.21 -9.76 -1.70
CA MET A 109 2.40 -9.43 -0.92
C MET A 109 2.98 -10.65 -0.21
N LYS A 110 2.14 -11.51 0.38
CA LYS A 110 2.59 -12.77 1.02
C LYS A 110 3.15 -13.77 0.00
N GLY A 111 2.57 -13.82 -1.19
CA GLY A 111 3.11 -14.60 -2.32
C GLY A 111 4.52 -14.14 -2.70
N LEU A 112 4.69 -12.83 -2.91
CA LEU A 112 5.98 -12.21 -3.26
C LEU A 112 7.02 -12.35 -2.14
N ALA A 113 6.62 -12.22 -0.88
CA ALA A 113 7.54 -12.46 0.25
C ALA A 113 8.09 -13.89 0.26
N SER A 114 7.30 -14.86 -0.23
CA SER A 114 7.70 -16.27 -0.31
C SER A 114 8.57 -16.57 -1.54
N SER A 115 8.31 -15.91 -2.69
CA SER A 115 8.97 -16.20 -3.96
C SER A 115 10.14 -15.29 -4.31
N SER A 116 10.10 -14.00 -3.93
CA SER A 116 11.04 -12.96 -4.37
C SER A 116 11.73 -12.22 -3.21
N SER A 117 11.67 -12.76 -1.99
CA SER A 117 12.30 -12.18 -0.79
C SER A 117 11.86 -10.73 -0.50
N MET A 118 10.62 -10.36 -0.86
CA MET A 118 10.09 -9.04 -0.53
C MET A 118 10.08 -8.86 0.98
N LYS A 119 10.79 -7.83 1.47
CA LYS A 119 10.78 -7.45 2.88
C LYS A 119 9.65 -6.47 3.12
N PHE A 120 8.90 -6.72 4.19
CA PHE A 120 7.92 -5.78 4.69
C PHE A 120 8.60 -4.75 5.56
N ASP A 121 8.33 -3.47 5.32
CA ASP A 121 8.67 -2.40 6.24
C ASP A 121 7.54 -2.15 7.26
N GLN A 122 7.86 -1.40 8.31
CA GLN A 122 6.93 -1.16 9.42
C GLN A 122 5.74 -0.30 8.99
N GLU A 123 5.95 0.66 8.09
CA GLU A 123 4.92 1.61 7.65
C GLU A 123 3.85 0.94 6.78
N LEU A 124 4.27 0.04 5.89
CA LEU A 124 3.39 -0.79 5.07
C LEU A 124 2.53 -1.67 5.96
N LEU A 125 3.12 -2.43 6.89
CA LEU A 125 2.36 -3.32 7.76
C LEU A 125 1.42 -2.55 8.70
N ASP A 126 1.85 -1.40 9.22
CA ASP A 126 1.00 -0.51 10.01
C ASP A 126 -0.19 0.03 9.19
N SER A 127 0.03 0.41 7.92
CA SER A 127 -1.04 0.86 7.02
C SER A 127 -2.04 -0.25 6.68
N VAL A 128 -1.56 -1.47 6.45
CA VAL A 128 -2.40 -2.65 6.20
C VAL A 128 -3.21 -2.99 7.46
N LEU A 129 -2.56 -3.02 8.63
CA LEU A 129 -3.21 -3.30 9.91
C LEU A 129 -4.29 -2.25 10.22
N TYR A 130 -3.98 -0.96 10.06
CA TYR A 130 -4.94 0.12 10.19
C TYR A 130 -6.18 -0.10 9.31
N THR A 131 -5.96 -0.47 8.06
CA THR A 131 -7.05 -0.68 7.10
C THR A 131 -7.94 -1.85 7.49
N PHE A 132 -7.35 -2.99 7.88
CA PHE A 132 -8.12 -4.15 8.32
C PHE A 132 -8.87 -3.92 9.63
N VAL A 133 -8.24 -3.26 10.61
CA VAL A 133 -8.91 -2.94 11.89
C VAL A 133 -10.05 -1.96 11.65
N ARG A 134 -9.85 -0.92 10.82
CA ARG A 134 -10.93 0.00 10.44
C ARG A 134 -12.10 -0.73 9.79
N GLY A 135 -11.83 -1.70 8.92
CA GLY A 135 -12.86 -2.50 8.24
C GLY A 135 -13.45 -3.67 9.05
N GLY A 136 -12.90 -4.00 10.21
CA GLY A 136 -13.34 -5.14 11.01
C GLY A 136 -12.87 -6.51 10.48
N PHE A 137 -11.84 -6.53 9.62
CA PHE A 137 -11.25 -7.75 9.06
C PHE A 137 -10.26 -8.38 10.03
N PHE A 138 -10.73 -8.77 11.22
CA PHE A 138 -9.85 -9.18 12.33
C PHE A 138 -9.03 -10.44 12.06
N ILE A 139 -9.49 -11.34 11.19
CA ILE A 139 -8.70 -12.50 10.75
C ILE A 139 -7.40 -12.00 10.10
N ARG A 140 -7.51 -11.08 9.13
CA ARG A 140 -6.36 -10.50 8.44
C ARG A 140 -5.55 -9.56 9.33
N ALA A 141 -6.22 -8.79 10.20
CA ALA A 141 -5.52 -7.95 11.18
C ALA A 141 -4.60 -8.78 12.09
N ASN A 142 -5.07 -9.94 12.58
CA ASN A 142 -4.24 -10.84 13.39
C ASN A 142 -3.08 -11.46 12.59
N GLU A 143 -3.27 -11.76 11.29
CA GLU A 143 -2.16 -12.21 10.43
C GLU A 143 -1.04 -11.15 10.37
N VAL A 144 -1.42 -9.87 10.20
CA VAL A 144 -0.46 -8.76 10.13
C VAL A 144 0.24 -8.54 11.48
N VAL A 145 -0.51 -8.58 12.58
CA VAL A 145 0.05 -8.50 13.94
C VAL A 145 1.10 -9.59 14.17
N ALA A 146 0.77 -10.85 13.84
CA ALA A 146 1.69 -11.96 14.00
C ALA A 146 2.96 -11.79 13.15
N MET A 147 2.83 -11.23 11.94
CA MET A 147 3.97 -10.91 11.09
C MET A 147 4.87 -9.82 11.69
N MET A 148 4.27 -8.72 12.17
CA MET A 148 5.01 -7.62 12.82
C MET A 148 5.70 -8.08 14.10
N GLU A 149 5.04 -8.89 14.94
CA GLU A 149 5.61 -9.44 16.18
C GLU A 149 6.76 -10.40 15.88
N LYS A 150 6.61 -11.29 14.89
CA LYS A 150 7.70 -12.17 14.43
C LYS A 150 8.89 -11.38 13.91
N GLY A 151 8.63 -10.26 13.23
CA GLY A 151 9.65 -9.31 12.76
C GLY A 151 10.23 -8.40 13.85
N LYS A 152 9.77 -8.52 15.11
CA LYS A 152 10.13 -7.63 16.23
C LYS A 152 9.91 -6.15 15.93
N MET A 153 8.89 -5.84 15.14
CA MET A 153 8.53 -4.47 14.77
C MET A 153 7.72 -3.80 15.88
N PHE A 154 7.84 -2.49 16.01
CA PHE A 154 7.03 -1.73 16.96
C PHE A 154 5.59 -1.67 16.48
N ILE A 155 4.64 -1.93 17.39
CA ILE A 155 3.21 -1.81 17.15
C ILE A 155 2.59 -0.96 18.26
N ASP A 156 2.00 0.18 17.89
CA ASP A 156 1.27 1.04 18.82
C ASP A 156 -0.08 0.41 19.20
N LYS A 157 -0.08 -0.43 20.23
CA LYS A 157 -1.30 -1.08 20.74
C LYS A 157 -2.36 -0.07 21.20
N TYR A 158 -1.95 1.10 21.70
CA TYR A 158 -2.89 2.13 22.13
C TYR A 158 -3.63 2.74 20.94
N LYS A 159 -2.93 3.08 19.85
CA LYS A 159 -3.53 3.49 18.58
C LYS A 159 -4.58 2.49 18.10
N TYR A 160 -4.28 1.19 18.11
CA TYR A 160 -5.23 0.16 17.67
C TYR A 160 -6.38 -0.07 18.64
N ARG A 161 -6.17 0.12 19.94
CA ARG A 161 -7.26 0.16 20.94
C ARG A 161 -8.23 1.30 20.66
N MET A 162 -7.71 2.50 20.43
CA MET A 162 -8.53 3.67 20.10
C MET A 162 -9.26 3.49 18.76
N LEU A 163 -8.61 2.90 17.77
CA LEU A 163 -9.21 2.59 16.47
C LEU A 163 -10.35 1.57 16.60
N PHE A 164 -10.16 0.51 17.39
CA PHE A 164 -11.20 -0.47 17.69
C PHE A 164 -12.40 0.19 18.39
N LEU A 165 -12.15 1.03 19.40
CA LEU A 165 -13.22 1.76 20.09
C LEU A 165 -13.96 2.75 19.19
N LYS A 166 -13.28 3.33 18.20
CA LYS A 166 -13.90 4.25 17.24
C LYS A 166 -14.88 3.54 16.29
N TYR A 167 -14.49 2.40 15.72
CA TYR A 167 -15.25 1.75 14.64
C TYR A 167 -16.07 0.53 15.10
N HIS A 168 -15.65 -0.14 16.18
CA HIS A 168 -16.14 -1.47 16.57
C HIS A 168 -16.54 -1.56 18.06
N LYS A 169 -16.85 -0.43 18.72
CA LYS A 169 -17.17 -0.37 20.17
C LYS A 169 -18.22 -1.38 20.61
N THR A 170 -19.21 -1.67 19.78
CA THR A 170 -20.33 -2.56 20.10
C THR A 170 -20.11 -4.00 19.64
N LEU A 171 -19.01 -4.25 18.92
CA LEU A 171 -18.74 -5.54 18.31
C LEU A 171 -18.56 -6.63 19.37
N TYR A 172 -19.38 -7.67 19.24
CA TYR A 172 -19.42 -8.84 20.13
C TYR A 172 -19.55 -8.48 21.63
N LYS A 173 -20.34 -7.46 21.96
CA LYS A 173 -20.83 -7.26 23.33
C LYS A 173 -21.96 -8.24 23.63
N GLY A 174 -21.71 -9.19 24.54
CA GLY A 174 -22.72 -10.14 25.00
C GLY A 174 -22.49 -11.59 24.53
N LYS A 175 -23.44 -12.46 24.91
CA LYS A 175 -23.36 -13.91 24.64
C LYS A 175 -23.37 -14.20 23.14
N ALA A 176 -22.74 -15.30 22.77
CA ALA A 176 -22.72 -15.79 21.40
C ALA A 176 -24.13 -16.19 20.94
N PRO A 177 -24.55 -15.86 19.70
CA PRO A 177 -25.77 -16.41 19.11
C PRO A 177 -25.77 -17.95 19.19
N LYS A 178 -26.94 -18.55 19.49
CA LYS A 178 -27.08 -20.01 19.68
C LYS A 178 -26.76 -20.83 18.43
N PHE A 179 -26.98 -20.27 17.24
CA PHE A 179 -26.65 -20.89 15.96
C PHE A 179 -25.71 -19.99 15.19
N GLN A 180 -24.56 -20.52 14.79
CA GLN A 180 -23.56 -19.84 13.99
C GLN A 180 -22.99 -20.80 12.97
N THR A 181 -22.77 -20.30 11.76
CA THR A 181 -21.91 -20.98 10.79
C THR A 181 -20.46 -20.95 11.28
N GLU A 182 -19.66 -21.92 10.85
CA GLU A 182 -18.22 -21.97 11.16
C GLU A 182 -17.51 -20.65 10.79
N SER A 183 -17.88 -20.05 9.65
CA SER A 183 -17.35 -18.74 9.23
C SER A 183 -17.66 -17.61 10.22
N GLN A 184 -18.87 -17.58 10.78
CA GLN A 184 -19.26 -16.57 11.78
C GLN A 184 -18.52 -16.76 13.09
N LEU A 185 -18.33 -18.01 13.50
CA LEU A 185 -17.58 -18.36 14.71
C LEU A 185 -16.12 -17.93 14.58
N ASN A 186 -15.47 -18.26 13.45
CA ASN A 186 -14.09 -17.86 13.16
C ASN A 186 -13.91 -16.34 13.14
N LYS A 187 -14.85 -15.60 12.54
CA LYS A 187 -14.83 -14.12 12.56
C LYS A 187 -14.97 -13.56 13.97
N ARG A 188 -15.83 -14.16 14.80
CA ARG A 188 -16.01 -13.76 16.19
C ARG A 188 -14.76 -14.02 17.01
N GLU A 189 -14.20 -15.21 16.90
CA GLU A 189 -12.98 -15.59 17.61
C GLU A 189 -11.81 -14.68 17.24
N ALA A 190 -11.60 -14.42 15.95
CA ALA A 190 -10.55 -13.51 15.50
C ALA A 190 -10.69 -12.10 16.12
N ALA A 191 -11.91 -11.57 16.20
CA ALA A 191 -12.16 -10.29 16.85
C ALA A 191 -11.91 -10.31 18.36
N LEU A 192 -12.25 -11.41 19.05
CA LEU A 192 -11.95 -11.59 20.47
C LEU A 192 -10.45 -11.73 20.72
N THR A 193 -9.73 -12.44 19.86
CA THR A 193 -8.26 -12.52 19.88
C THR A 193 -7.64 -11.13 19.70
N PHE A 194 -8.13 -10.35 18.74
CA PHE A 194 -7.66 -8.98 18.56
C PHE A 194 -7.94 -8.11 19.80
N LYS A 195 -9.13 -8.22 20.41
CA LYS A 195 -9.50 -7.51 21.66
C LYS A 195 -8.58 -7.86 22.84
N ARG A 196 -8.22 -9.14 23.00
CA ARG A 196 -7.23 -9.56 24.01
C ARG A 196 -5.86 -8.93 23.72
N TRP A 197 -5.44 -8.94 22.46
CA TRP A 197 -4.14 -8.40 22.04
C TRP A 197 -3.99 -6.90 22.32
N ILE A 198 -5.05 -6.10 22.15
CA ILE A 198 -5.09 -4.66 22.52
C ILE A 198 -5.42 -4.39 24.01
N GLY A 199 -5.51 -5.43 24.84
CA GLY A 199 -5.72 -5.31 26.29
C GLY A 199 -7.12 -4.81 26.69
N MET A 200 -8.16 -5.19 25.94
CA MET A 200 -9.55 -4.80 26.23
C MET A 200 -10.35 -5.82 27.04
N ILE A 201 -9.91 -7.08 27.08
CA ILE A 201 -10.52 -8.20 27.82
C ILE A 201 -9.43 -9.17 28.27
#